data_AF-A0A927MXW2-F1
#
_entry.id   AF-A0A927MXW2-F1
#
_cell.length_a   1.000
_cell.length_b   1.000
_cell.length_c   1.000
_cell.angle_alpha   90.00
_cell.angle_beta   90.00
_cell.angle_gamma   90.00
#
_symmetry.space_group_name_H-M   'P 1'
#
loop_
_entity.id
_entity.type
_entity.pdbx_description
1 polymer ?
#
loop_
_entity_poly.entity_id
_entity_poly.type
_entity_poly.pdbx_seq_one_letter_code
_entity_poly.pdbx_strand_id
1 'polypeptide(L)'
;MFSEEELAQLRRFPEINRMELIRHFTLAGADEAFLRKFRTDGGVLGAAVQLCTLPWLGFVPDDVASAPAGAAARLSQVVRHDGCRRGRAW
;
A
#
# COMPACT_ATOMS: atom_id res chain seq x y z
N MET A 1 -11.35 -24.16 15.23
CA MET A 1 -10.24 -23.32 14.73
C MET A 1 -10.22 -23.47 13.23
N PHE A 2 -9.93 -22.39 12.50
CA PHE A 2 -9.74 -22.44 11.04
C PHE A 2 -8.39 -23.07 10.69
N SER A 3 -8.29 -23.69 9.51
CA SER A 3 -7.00 -24.14 8.96
C SER A 3 -6.15 -22.94 8.48
N GLU A 4 -4.86 -23.15 8.22
CA GLU A 4 -3.98 -22.10 7.68
C GLU A 4 -4.45 -21.64 6.30
N GLU A 5 -4.98 -22.55 5.48
CA GLU A 5 -5.53 -22.24 4.16
C GLU A 5 -6.80 -21.41 4.26
N GLU A 6 -7.68 -21.72 5.21
CA GLU A 6 -8.89 -20.93 5.45
C GLU A 6 -8.54 -19.52 5.96
N LEU A 7 -7.58 -19.40 6.87
CA LEU A 7 -7.07 -18.11 7.33
C LEU A 7 -6.43 -17.31 6.19
N ALA A 8 -5.62 -17.96 5.35
CA ALA A 8 -5.02 -17.34 4.18
C ALA A 8 -6.10 -16.85 3.21
N GLN A 9 -7.17 -17.63 3.00
CA GLN A 9 -8.28 -17.20 2.16
C GLN A 9 -9.00 -15.96 2.70
N LEU A 10 -9.21 -15.88 4.02
CA LEU A 10 -9.85 -14.75 4.70
C LEU A 10 -8.96 -13.51 4.74
N ARG A 11 -7.63 -13.68 4.64
CA ARG A 11 -6.64 -12.59 4.67
C ARG A 11 -6.24 -12.07 3.27
N ARG A 12 -7.01 -12.41 2.23
CA ARG A 12 -6.78 -11.87 0.88
C ARG A 12 -7.42 -10.50 0.70
N PHE A 13 -6.97 -9.81 -0.34
CA PHE A 13 -7.59 -8.57 -0.78
C PHE A 13 -9.01 -8.80 -1.29
N PRO A 14 -10.00 -8.05 -0.80
CA PRO A 14 -11.31 -8.01 -1.42
C PRO A 14 -11.27 -7.22 -2.73
N GLU A 15 -12.36 -7.28 -3.50
CA GLU A 15 -12.56 -6.32 -4.58
C GLU A 15 -12.58 -4.89 -4.02
N ILE A 16 -11.89 -3.98 -4.68
CA ILE A 16 -11.78 -2.59 -4.24
C ILE A 16 -12.60 -1.66 -5.13
N ASN A 17 -13.34 -0.75 -4.51
CA ASN A 17 -14.06 0.30 -5.22
C ASN A 17 -13.34 1.67 -5.12
N ARG A 18 -13.83 2.64 -5.90
CA ARG A 18 -13.24 3.98 -5.98
C ARG A 18 -13.28 4.74 -4.64
N MET A 19 -14.33 4.56 -3.85
CA MET A 19 -14.46 5.25 -2.56
C MET A 19 -13.43 4.75 -1.55
N GLU A 20 -13.19 3.45 -1.53
CA GLU A 20 -12.16 2.82 -0.69
C GLU A 20 -10.76 3.30 -1.08
N LEU A 21 -10.48 3.41 -2.39
CA LEU A 21 -9.23 3.99 -2.89
C LEU A 21 -9.02 5.42 -2.37
N ILE A 22 -10.05 6.25 -2.38
CA ILE A 22 -9.96 7.65 -1.93
C ILE A 22 -9.76 7.72 -0.42
N ARG A 23 -10.43 6.84 0.34
CA ARG A 23 -10.43 6.88 1.80
C ARG A 23 -9.16 6.28 2.42
N HIS A 24 -8.68 5.16 1.88
CA HIS A 24 -7.66 4.35 2.54
C HIS A 24 -6.31 4.36 1.81
N PHE A 25 -6.29 4.59 0.50
CA PHE A 25 -5.06 4.57 -0.30
C PHE A 25 -4.49 5.97 -0.48
N THR A 26 -4.26 6.62 0.67
CA THR A 26 -3.66 7.95 0.80
C THR A 26 -2.54 7.90 1.82
N LEU A 27 -1.40 8.52 1.50
CA LEU A 27 -0.25 8.61 2.41
C LEU A 27 -0.26 9.98 3.08
N ALA A 28 -0.16 9.99 4.41
CA ALA A 28 0.09 11.20 5.19
C ALA A 28 1.60 11.47 5.29
N GLY A 29 1.99 12.67 5.73
CA GLY A 29 3.41 13.05 5.82
C GLY A 29 4.26 12.12 6.73
N ALA A 30 3.65 11.50 7.75
CA ALA A 30 4.32 10.50 8.57
C ALA A 30 4.60 9.20 7.81
N ASP A 31 3.66 8.77 6.96
CA ASP A 31 3.82 7.59 6.10
C ASP A 31 4.93 7.82 5.08
N GLU A 32 4.95 8.98 4.43
CA GLU A 32 6.03 9.38 3.52
C GLU A 32 7.39 9.38 4.22
N ALA A 33 7.46 9.87 5.46
CA ALA A 33 8.68 9.84 6.26
C ALA A 33 9.16 8.43 6.57
N PHE A 34 8.23 7.52 6.86
CA PHE A 34 8.54 6.11 7.04
C PHE A 34 9.03 5.46 5.74
N LEU A 35 8.37 5.73 4.61
CA LEU A 35 8.72 5.18 3.30
C LEU A 35 10.12 5.59 2.82
N ARG A 36 10.65 6.72 3.30
CA ARG A 36 12.05 7.12 3.04
C ARG A 36 13.10 6.13 3.56
N LYS A 37 12.73 5.14 4.36
CA LYS A 37 13.65 4.07 4.80
C LYS A 37 13.94 3.04 3.70
N PHE A 38 13.05 2.91 2.71
CA PHE A 38 13.21 1.98 1.59
C PHE A 38 14.03 2.62 0.46
N ARG A 39 14.76 1.80 -0.31
CA ARG A 39 15.69 2.25 -1.36
C ARG A 39 15.31 1.78 -2.76
N THR A 40 14.47 0.76 -2.87
CA THR A 40 14.01 0.21 -4.15
C THR A 40 12.57 0.64 -4.41
N ASP A 41 12.22 0.87 -5.67
CA ASP A 41 10.85 1.24 -6.05
C ASP A 41 9.84 0.18 -5.61
N GLY A 42 10.19 -1.10 -5.75
CA GLY A 42 9.37 -2.21 -5.27
C GLY A 42 9.21 -2.22 -3.75
N GLY A 43 10.27 -1.91 -3.00
CA GLY A 43 10.21 -1.83 -1.54
C GLY A 43 9.36 -0.66 -1.05
N VAL A 44 9.46 0.50 -1.70
CA VAL A 44 8.62 1.66 -1.39
C VAL A 44 7.15 1.38 -1.71
N LEU A 45 6.85 0.83 -2.87
CA LEU A 45 5.47 0.52 -3.26
C LEU A 45 4.86 -0.55 -2.35
N GLY A 46 5.60 -1.61 -2.04
CA GLY A 46 5.16 -2.67 -1.13
C GLY A 46 4.84 -2.12 0.26
N ALA A 47 5.74 -1.31 0.84
CA ALA A 47 5.50 -0.69 2.13
C ALA A 47 4.30 0.29 2.10
N ALA A 48 4.12 1.04 1.01
CA ALA A 48 2.97 1.94 0.85
C ALA A 48 1.64 1.16 0.83
N VAL A 49 1.61 0.01 0.15
CA VAL A 49 0.44 -0.88 0.15
C VAL A 49 0.15 -1.35 1.58
N GLN A 50 1.15 -1.85 2.31
CA GLN A 50 0.97 -2.34 3.68
C GLN A 50 0.41 -1.27 4.63
N LEU A 51 0.91 -0.03 4.55
CA LEU A 51 0.41 1.09 5.36
C LEU A 51 -1.05 1.41 5.05
N CYS A 52 -1.46 1.34 3.79
CA CYS A 52 -2.84 1.63 3.37
C CYS A 52 -3.79 0.46 3.65
N THR A 53 -3.31 -0.78 3.71
CA THR A 53 -4.17 -1.94 3.99
C THR A 53 -4.52 -2.08 5.46
N LEU A 54 -3.63 -1.66 6.37
CA LEU A 54 -3.93 -1.67 7.81
C LEU A 54 -5.24 -0.95 8.17
N PRO A 55 -5.48 0.32 7.78
CA PRO A 55 -6.73 1.01 8.08
C PRO A 55 -7.93 0.53 7.22
N TRP A 56 -7.69 -0.21 6.13
CA TRP A 56 -8.77 -0.73 5.27
C TRP A 56 -9.26 -2.10 5.72
N LEU A 57 -8.34 -3.03 5.96
CA LEU A 57 -8.61 -4.44 6.26
C LEU A 57 -8.45 -4.78 7.75
N GLY A 58 -7.74 -3.94 8.51
CA GLY A 58 -7.36 -4.22 9.91
C GLY A 58 -6.13 -5.11 10.07
N PHE A 59 -5.51 -5.54 8.96
CA PHE A 59 -4.31 -6.37 8.92
C PHE A 59 -3.50 -6.12 7.64
N VAL A 60 -2.30 -6.70 7.55
CA VAL A 60 -1.47 -6.71 6.34
C VAL A 60 -1.57 -8.08 5.68
N PRO A 61 -2.01 -8.18 4.41
CA PRO A 61 -2.01 -9.44 3.67
C PRO A 61 -0.58 -10.00 3.47
N ASP A 62 -0.44 -11.33 3.54
CA ASP A 62 0.85 -12.00 3.41
C ASP A 62 1.45 -11.84 1.99
N ASP A 63 0.60 -11.86 0.96
CA ASP A 63 0.97 -11.59 -0.43
C ASP A 63 0.63 -10.15 -0.82
N VAL A 64 1.53 -9.23 -0.50
CA VAL A 64 1.39 -7.81 -0.87
C VAL A 64 1.39 -7.58 -2.39
N ALA A 65 2.03 -8.47 -3.16
CA ALA A 65 2.07 -8.36 -4.61
C ALA A 65 0.70 -8.64 -5.27
N SER A 66 -0.19 -9.35 -4.56
CA SER A 66 -1.58 -9.58 -4.98
C SER A 66 -2.52 -8.37 -4.78
N ALA A 67 -2.00 -7.22 -4.39
CA ALA A 67 -2.80 -6.02 -4.18
C ALA A 67 -3.62 -5.65 -5.44
N PRO A 68 -4.87 -5.17 -5.27
CA PRO A 68 -5.69 -4.77 -6.40
C PRO A 68 -5.01 -3.73 -7.29
N ALA A 69 -5.11 -3.90 -8.61
CA ALA A 69 -4.41 -3.05 -9.57
C ALA A 69 -4.71 -1.55 -9.39
N GLY A 70 -5.96 -1.20 -9.03
CA GLY A 70 -6.35 0.19 -8.74
C GLY A 70 -5.61 0.80 -7.55
N ALA A 71 -5.36 0.01 -6.49
CA ALA A 71 -4.62 0.42 -5.30
C ALA A 71 -3.14 0.63 -5.64
N ALA A 72 -2.52 -0.35 -6.31
CA ALA A 72 -1.13 -0.26 -6.75
C ALA A 72 -0.92 0.94 -7.70
N ALA A 73 -1.82 1.14 -8.66
CA ALA A 73 -1.77 2.26 -9.58
C ALA A 73 -1.87 3.60 -8.86
N ARG A 74 -2.82 3.73 -7.91
CA ARG A 74 -2.98 4.96 -7.12
C ARG A 74 -1.72 5.28 -6.32
N LEU A 75 -1.16 4.31 -5.61
CA LEU A 75 0.05 4.51 -4.80
C LEU A 75 1.29 4.78 -5.65
N SER A 76 1.41 4.14 -6.81
CA SER A 76 2.50 4.42 -7.74
C SER A 76 2.53 5.90 -8.17
N GLN A 77 1.36 6.53 -8.35
CA GLN A 77 1.27 7.95 -8.69
C GLN A 77 1.71 8.84 -7.53
N VAL A 78 1.28 8.53 -6.30
CA VAL A 78 1.63 9.29 -5.08
C VAL A 78 3.13 9.21 -4.81
N VAL A 79 3.69 8.00 -4.78
CA VAL A 79 5.12 7.75 -4.48
C VAL A 79 6.04 8.39 -5.53
N ARG A 80 5.65 8.36 -6.82
CA ARG A 80 6.39 9.04 -7.90
C ARG A 80 6.37 10.55 -7.76
N HIS A 81 5.24 11.11 -7.33
CA HIS A 81 5.12 12.55 -7.12
C HIS A 81 6.07 13.04 -6.01
N ASP A 82 6.21 12.27 -4.92
CA ASP A 82 7.21 12.57 -3.88
C ASP A 82 8.63 12.30 -4.36
N GLY A 83 8.86 11.31 -5.22
CA GLY A 83 10.13 11.13 -5.94
C GLY A 83 10.54 12.37 -6.74
N CYS A 84 9.59 12.94 -7.47
CA CYS A 84 9.80 14.16 -8.24
C CYS A 84 10.06 15.39 -7.35
N ARG A 85 9.37 15.53 -6.20
CA ARG A 85 9.70 16.58 -5.22
C ARG A 85 11.09 16.38 -4.59
N ARG A 86 11.49 15.13 -4.34
CA ARG A 86 12.82 14.76 -3.80
C ARG A 86 13.98 15.17 -4.72
N GLY A 87 13.77 15.18 -6.04
CA GLY A 87 14.81 15.54 -7.02
C GLY A 87 15.04 17.04 -7.23
N ARG A 88 14.22 17.92 -6.63
CA ARG A 88 14.33 19.39 -6.75
C ARG A 88 14.78 20.07 -5.45
N ALA A 89 15.55 19.35 -4.64
CA ALA A 89 16.07 19.85 -3.37
C ALA A 89 17.59 19.94 -3.38
N TRP A 90 18.21 20.31 -4.50
CA TRP A 90 19.58 20.85 -4.62
C TRP A 90 19.65 21.69 -5.90
#